data_AF-A0AA50DKS5-F1
#
_entry.id   AF-A0AA50DKS5-F1
#
_cell.length_a   1.000
_cell.length_b   1.000
_cell.length_c   1.000
_cell.angle_alpha   90.00
_cell.angle_beta   90.00
_cell.angle_gamma   90.00
#
_symmetry.space_group_name_H-M   'P 1'
#
loop_
_entity.id
_entity.type
_entity.pdbx_description
1 polymer ?
#
loop_
_entity_poly.entity_id
_entity_poly.type
_entity_poly.pdbx_seq_one_letter_code
_entity_poly.pdbx_strand_id
1 'polypeptide(L)'
;MSNSYQSEIPKARVNIQLSLHTGGAQKKIELPLKLMVVGDYSNGAEQRPVSERETVSINKNNFDNISQSLLGLVGLGIPGTAEHIPAPMSRFLSLLGVLQQPGKTQEGMQALVSLLAPDTRVQVSPYCLRPVEIGKPLGFYGDEDFLLDGNMPLGDEAMDANSQLLIGLSTDNEQETQGWKPDGLLYQDFLVMLRVYLGWRFKAKITLTTRTCLLALPPLGEGPFWLGMNGVLGVEGDNLPDDIPQTFTTELGYYAGLEPAIPQQGNRRVTYKFD
;
A
#
# COMPACT_ATOMS: atom_id res chain seq x y z
N MET A 1 -46.95 17.35 -9.44
CA MET A 1 -47.50 16.03 -9.80
C MET A 1 -47.62 16.00 -11.31
N SER A 2 -46.67 15.36 -11.99
CA SER A 2 -46.66 15.18 -13.44
C SER A 2 -47.77 14.17 -13.80
N ASN A 3 -48.82 14.64 -14.46
CA ASN A 3 -49.86 13.75 -14.98
C ASN A 3 -49.23 12.84 -16.03
N SER A 4 -49.12 11.55 -15.71
CA SER A 4 -48.79 10.52 -16.70
C SER A 4 -49.79 10.59 -17.85
N TYR A 5 -49.29 10.64 -19.08
CA TYR A 5 -50.03 10.81 -20.34
C TYR A 5 -51.09 9.72 -20.63
N GLN A 6 -51.39 8.82 -19.69
CA GLN A 6 -52.41 7.77 -19.79
C GLN A 6 -53.80 8.17 -19.30
N SER A 7 -54.00 9.43 -18.87
CA SER A 7 -55.28 9.85 -18.28
C SER A 7 -56.31 10.43 -19.26
N GLU A 8 -56.00 10.55 -20.55
CA GLU A 8 -56.96 11.04 -21.55
C GLU A 8 -57.49 9.88 -22.40
N ILE A 9 -58.65 9.37 -22.01
CA ILE A 9 -59.31 8.29 -22.75
C ILE A 9 -60.40 8.88 -23.64
N PRO A 10 -60.37 8.67 -24.97
CA PRO A 10 -61.44 9.12 -25.85
C PRO A 10 -62.78 8.45 -25.50
N LYS A 11 -63.90 9.10 -25.82
CA LYS A 11 -65.23 8.54 -25.58
C LYS A 11 -65.43 7.25 -26.39
N ALA A 12 -65.46 6.12 -25.70
CA ALA A 12 -65.80 4.81 -26.25
C ALA A 12 -67.07 4.26 -25.58
N ARG A 13 -67.76 3.31 -26.23
CA ARG A 13 -68.99 2.68 -25.68
C ARG A 13 -68.74 1.83 -24.44
N VAL A 14 -67.51 1.35 -24.24
CA VAL A 14 -67.04 0.70 -23.02
C VAL A 14 -65.63 1.20 -22.76
N ASN A 15 -65.37 1.67 -21.53
CA ASN A 15 -64.05 2.06 -21.08
C ASN A 15 -63.73 1.28 -19.80
N ILE A 16 -62.64 0.50 -19.82
CA ILE A 16 -62.18 -0.28 -18.68
C ILE A 16 -60.91 0.41 -18.16
N GLN A 17 -60.99 0.99 -16.96
CA GLN A 17 -59.85 1.58 -16.26
C GLN A 17 -59.43 0.69 -15.09
N LEU A 18 -58.13 0.43 -14.98
CA LEU A 18 -57.55 -0.25 -13.83
C LEU A 18 -57.12 0.82 -12.82
N SER A 19 -57.88 0.98 -11.73
CA SER A 19 -57.51 1.85 -10.62
C SER A 19 -56.86 1.02 -9.50
N LEU A 20 -55.60 1.34 -9.19
CA LEU A 20 -54.89 0.74 -8.05
C LEU A 20 -55.35 1.45 -6.77
N HIS A 21 -56.14 0.75 -5.94
CA HIS A 21 -56.53 1.25 -4.62
C HIS A 21 -55.40 1.04 -3.60
N THR A 22 -54.58 2.06 -3.37
CA THR A 22 -53.48 2.05 -2.38
C THR A 22 -53.90 2.38 -0.95
N GLY A 23 -55.20 2.46 -0.65
CA GLY A 23 -55.71 2.61 0.74
C GLY A 23 -55.18 3.85 1.49
N GLY A 24 -54.81 4.92 0.77
CA GLY A 24 -54.22 6.13 1.38
C GLY A 24 -52.73 6.01 1.72
N ALA A 25 -52.06 4.90 1.38
CA ALA A 25 -50.63 4.74 1.56
C ALA A 25 -49.86 5.73 0.68
N GLN A 26 -49.08 6.59 1.34
CA GLN A 26 -48.20 7.54 0.65
C GLN A 26 -46.95 6.82 0.14
N LYS A 27 -46.59 7.08 -1.12
CA LYS A 27 -45.36 6.55 -1.71
C LYS A 27 -44.15 7.10 -0.95
N LYS A 28 -43.52 6.27 -0.13
CA LYS A 28 -42.26 6.60 0.54
C LYS A 28 -41.12 6.35 -0.47
N ILE A 29 -40.36 7.40 -0.78
CA ILE A 29 -39.19 7.32 -1.65
C ILE A 29 -37.97 7.18 -0.75
N GLU A 30 -37.17 6.14 -0.96
CA GLU A 30 -35.91 5.97 -0.25
C GLU A 30 -34.89 7.01 -0.72
N LEU A 31 -34.20 7.64 0.24
CA LEU A 31 -33.14 8.59 -0.06
C LEU A 31 -31.83 7.81 -0.26
N PRO A 32 -31.20 7.89 -1.44
CA PRO A 32 -29.93 7.22 -1.66
C PRO A 32 -28.82 7.92 -0.87
N LEU A 33 -27.98 7.14 -0.19
CA LEU A 33 -26.73 7.65 0.38
C LEU A 33 -25.74 7.95 -0.74
N LYS A 34 -25.44 9.23 -0.97
CA LYS A 34 -24.40 9.67 -1.90
C LYS A 34 -23.27 10.31 -1.10
N LEU A 35 -22.08 9.74 -1.20
CA LEU A 35 -20.86 10.26 -0.58
C LEU A 35 -20.10 11.10 -1.61
N MET A 36 -19.67 12.29 -1.22
CA MET A 36 -18.84 13.17 -2.04
C MET A 36 -17.42 13.20 -1.47
N VAL A 37 -16.45 12.78 -2.28
CA VAL A 37 -15.04 12.84 -1.91
C VAL A 37 -14.43 14.06 -2.58
N VAL A 38 -13.88 14.97 -1.79
CA VAL A 38 -13.22 16.20 -2.27
C VAL A 38 -11.74 16.11 -1.95
N GLY A 39 -10.92 16.32 -2.98
CA GLY A 39 -9.47 16.32 -2.86
C GLY A 39 -8.86 17.04 -4.05
N ASP A 40 -7.61 17.48 -3.91
CA ASP A 40 -6.85 18.00 -5.04
C ASP A 40 -6.22 16.85 -5.82
N TYR A 41 -6.93 16.41 -6.86
CA TYR A 41 -6.46 15.38 -7.79
C TYR A 41 -5.65 15.96 -8.96
N SER A 42 -5.60 17.29 -9.07
CA SER A 42 -4.96 18.02 -10.16
C SER A 42 -3.59 18.60 -9.80
N ASN A 43 -3.16 18.44 -8.53
CA ASN A 43 -1.92 18.99 -8.00
C ASN A 43 -1.78 20.51 -8.26
N GLY A 44 -2.85 21.26 -7.98
CA GLY A 44 -2.91 22.71 -8.19
C GLY A 44 -3.01 23.17 -9.64
N ALA A 45 -3.10 22.27 -10.62
CA ALA A 45 -3.28 22.65 -12.02
C ALA A 45 -4.69 23.21 -12.32
N GLU A 46 -5.70 22.82 -11.52
CA GLU A 46 -7.08 23.26 -11.71
C GLU A 46 -7.34 24.64 -11.07
N GLN A 47 -7.38 25.66 -11.91
CA GLN A 47 -7.53 27.08 -11.52
C GLN A 47 -8.99 27.57 -11.56
N ARG A 48 -9.93 26.78 -12.11
CA ARG A 48 -11.35 27.19 -12.18
C ARG A 48 -11.96 27.30 -10.77
N PRO A 49 -12.87 28.24 -10.52
CA PRO A 49 -13.58 28.34 -9.25
C PRO A 49 -14.40 27.07 -8.99
N VAL A 50 -14.56 26.69 -7.71
CA VAL A 50 -15.22 25.43 -7.31
C VAL A 50 -16.64 25.29 -7.87
N SER A 51 -17.34 26.41 -8.06
CA SER A 51 -18.70 26.46 -8.65
C SER A 51 -18.76 26.02 -10.11
N GLU A 52 -17.66 26.09 -10.85
CA GLU A 52 -17.57 25.72 -12.26
C GLU A 52 -17.02 24.30 -12.46
N ARG A 53 -16.68 23.61 -11.36
CA ARG A 53 -16.13 22.25 -11.41
C ARG A 53 -17.27 21.23 -11.42
N GLU A 54 -17.21 20.29 -12.35
CA GLU A 54 -18.19 19.22 -12.43
C GLU A 54 -17.91 18.12 -11.40
N THR A 55 -18.97 17.62 -10.76
CA THR A 55 -18.87 16.45 -9.88
C THR A 55 -18.91 15.17 -10.72
N VAL A 56 -17.94 14.30 -10.52
CA VAL A 56 -17.83 13.03 -11.25
C VAL A 56 -18.44 11.93 -10.39
N SER A 57 -19.45 11.23 -10.92
CA SER A 57 -20.05 10.07 -10.24
C SER A 57 -19.21 8.82 -10.47
N ILE A 58 -18.84 8.12 -9.40
CA ILE A 58 -18.13 6.83 -9.45
C ILE A 58 -19.05 5.74 -8.86
N ASN A 59 -19.20 4.62 -9.54
CA ASN A 59 -20.00 3.46 -9.18
C ASN A 59 -19.32 2.16 -9.67
N LYS A 60 -19.81 1.00 -9.20
CA LYS A 60 -19.19 -0.31 -9.50
C LYS A 60 -19.15 -0.65 -11.00
N ASN A 61 -20.03 -0.04 -11.80
CA ASN A 61 -20.24 -0.36 -13.21
C ASN A 61 -19.63 0.70 -14.16
N ASN A 62 -19.09 1.81 -13.63
CA ASN A 62 -18.54 2.92 -14.41
C ASN A 62 -17.06 3.18 -14.09
N PHE A 63 -16.28 2.10 -13.95
CA PHE A 63 -14.81 2.16 -13.98
C PHE A 63 -14.33 2.54 -15.40
N ASP A 64 -14.83 3.69 -15.86
CA ASP A 64 -14.93 4.16 -17.22
C ASP A 64 -13.77 5.13 -17.49
N ASN A 65 -13.51 5.41 -18.75
CA ASN A 65 -12.30 6.09 -19.27
C ASN A 65 -11.63 7.16 -18.37
N ILE A 66 -12.36 7.94 -17.57
CA ILE A 66 -11.79 8.92 -16.63
C ILE A 66 -10.91 8.24 -15.56
N SER A 67 -11.36 7.15 -14.94
CA SER A 67 -10.56 6.42 -13.94
C SER A 67 -9.29 5.85 -14.57
N GLN A 68 -9.38 5.35 -15.81
CA GLN A 68 -8.21 4.91 -16.58
C GLN A 68 -7.27 6.08 -16.92
N SER A 69 -7.82 7.22 -17.31
CA SER A 69 -7.03 8.45 -17.55
C SER A 69 -6.31 8.91 -16.27
N LEU A 70 -6.98 8.89 -15.13
CA LEU A 70 -6.39 9.24 -13.83
C LEU A 70 -5.29 8.25 -13.42
N LEU A 71 -5.51 6.95 -13.59
CA LEU A 71 -4.46 5.94 -13.39
C LEU A 71 -3.30 6.14 -14.39
N GLY A 72 -3.60 6.58 -15.61
CA GLY A 72 -2.64 6.98 -16.64
C GLY A 72 -1.69 8.07 -16.18
N LEU A 73 -2.16 9.07 -15.42
CA LEU A 73 -1.32 10.13 -14.84
C LEU A 73 -0.23 9.60 -13.90
N VAL A 74 -0.44 8.40 -13.36
CA VAL A 74 0.49 7.73 -12.43
C VAL A 74 1.27 6.59 -13.13
N GLY A 75 1.13 6.45 -14.45
CA GLY A 75 1.76 5.36 -15.20
C GLY A 75 1.08 3.99 -15.02
N LEU A 76 -0.10 3.94 -14.38
CA LEU A 76 -0.89 2.73 -14.21
C LEU A 76 -1.93 2.50 -15.33
N GLY A 77 -2.08 3.44 -16.25
CA GLY A 77 -3.02 3.36 -17.38
C GLY A 77 -2.54 2.54 -18.58
N ILE A 78 -1.37 1.90 -18.50
CA ILE A 78 -0.87 1.03 -19.57
C ILE A 78 -1.62 -0.32 -19.52
N PRO A 79 -2.23 -0.78 -20.63
CA PRO A 79 -2.88 -2.09 -20.68
C PRO A 79 -1.93 -3.22 -20.25
N GLY A 80 -2.40 -4.13 -19.39
CA GLY A 80 -1.60 -5.22 -18.83
C GLY A 80 -0.94 -4.91 -17.48
N THR A 81 -0.71 -3.63 -17.14
CA THR A 81 -0.15 -3.26 -15.81
C THR A 81 -1.06 -3.70 -14.66
N ALA A 82 -2.37 -3.70 -14.88
CA ALA A 82 -3.34 -4.11 -13.87
C ALA A 82 -3.33 -5.60 -13.53
N GLU A 83 -2.90 -6.45 -14.46
CA GLU A 83 -2.82 -7.90 -14.26
C GLU A 83 -1.63 -8.27 -13.37
N HIS A 84 -0.62 -7.41 -13.31
CA HIS A 84 0.58 -7.60 -12.50
C HIS A 84 0.47 -7.01 -11.07
N ILE A 85 -0.64 -6.34 -10.74
CA ILE A 85 -0.89 -5.75 -9.43
C ILE A 85 -2.07 -6.50 -8.81
N PRO A 86 -1.85 -7.39 -7.83
CA PRO A 86 -2.92 -8.19 -7.22
C PRO A 86 -3.72 -7.37 -6.18
N ALA A 87 -4.06 -6.12 -6.50
CA ALA A 87 -4.86 -5.24 -5.65
C ALA A 87 -5.89 -4.44 -6.47
N PRO A 88 -7.07 -4.13 -5.90
CA PRO A 88 -8.07 -3.31 -6.59
C PRO A 88 -7.54 -1.92 -6.94
N MET A 89 -7.67 -1.55 -8.23
CA MET A 89 -7.17 -0.26 -8.74
C MET A 89 -7.79 0.98 -8.08
N SER A 90 -8.98 0.84 -7.51
CA SER A 90 -9.64 1.89 -6.75
C SER A 90 -8.82 2.42 -5.57
N ARG A 91 -7.96 1.59 -4.96
CA ARG A 91 -7.08 2.03 -3.86
C ARG A 91 -6.01 3.02 -4.31
N PHE A 92 -5.56 2.94 -5.56
CA PHE A 92 -4.57 3.88 -6.10
C PHE A 92 -5.21 5.21 -6.49
N LEU A 93 -6.51 5.24 -6.80
CA LEU A 93 -7.25 6.47 -7.08
C LEU A 93 -7.32 7.39 -5.85
N SER A 94 -7.49 6.85 -4.64
CA SER A 94 -7.45 7.65 -3.41
C SER A 94 -6.07 8.23 -3.11
N LEU A 95 -5.03 7.73 -3.77
CA LEU A 95 -3.64 8.08 -3.52
C LEU A 95 -2.99 8.82 -4.69
N LEU A 96 -3.78 9.31 -5.65
CA LEU A 96 -3.30 10.02 -6.83
C LEU A 96 -2.35 11.16 -6.47
N GLY A 97 -2.73 12.00 -5.50
CA GLY A 97 -1.90 13.14 -5.08
C GLY A 97 -0.54 12.72 -4.53
N VAL A 98 -0.47 11.60 -3.80
CA VAL A 98 0.76 11.05 -3.23
C VAL A 98 1.61 10.38 -4.29
N LEU A 99 0.99 9.65 -5.22
CA LEU A 99 1.70 8.86 -6.23
C LEU A 99 2.28 9.73 -7.35
N GLN A 100 1.68 10.88 -7.63
CA GLN A 100 2.17 11.85 -8.62
C GLN A 100 3.44 12.60 -8.16
N GLN A 101 3.75 12.59 -6.86
CA GLN A 101 4.94 13.26 -6.36
C GLN A 101 6.22 12.52 -6.80
N PRO A 102 7.22 13.24 -7.31
CA PRO A 102 8.49 12.62 -7.73
C PRO A 102 9.27 12.06 -6.54
N GLY A 103 9.16 12.70 -5.37
CA GLY A 103 9.75 12.24 -4.12
C GLY A 103 8.84 11.26 -3.38
N LYS A 104 9.44 10.32 -2.66
CA LYS A 104 8.74 9.40 -1.75
C LYS A 104 8.91 9.91 -0.33
N THR A 105 7.80 10.30 0.29
CA THR A 105 7.77 11.01 1.57
C THR A 105 7.14 10.15 2.67
N GLN A 106 7.39 10.51 3.93
CA GLN A 106 6.75 9.84 5.06
C GLN A 106 5.23 10.02 5.03
N GLU A 107 4.74 11.20 4.63
CA GLU A 107 3.31 11.50 4.52
C GLU A 107 2.64 10.62 3.47
N GLY A 108 3.33 10.38 2.35
CA GLY A 108 2.86 9.45 1.33
C GLY A 108 2.80 8.01 1.85
N MET A 109 3.80 7.59 2.62
CA MET A 109 3.80 6.28 3.28
C MET A 109 2.68 6.15 4.31
N GLN A 110 2.47 7.18 5.13
CA GLN A 110 1.38 7.24 6.09
C GLN A 110 0.03 7.15 5.38
N ALA A 111 -0.16 7.81 4.23
CA ALA A 111 -1.39 7.71 3.45
C ALA A 111 -1.64 6.29 2.92
N LEU A 112 -0.60 5.56 2.50
CA LEU A 112 -0.71 4.14 2.10
C LEU A 112 -1.19 3.28 3.27
N VAL A 113 -0.55 3.45 4.43
CA VAL A 113 -0.85 2.63 5.61
C VAL A 113 -2.22 2.97 6.19
N SER A 114 -2.56 4.25 6.31
CA SER A 114 -3.89 4.67 6.80
C SER A 114 -5.04 4.22 5.91
N LEU A 115 -4.79 3.92 4.62
CA LEU A 115 -5.80 3.33 3.74
C LEU A 115 -6.08 1.85 4.09
N LEU A 116 -5.05 1.11 4.53
CA LEU A 116 -5.15 -0.31 4.86
C LEU A 116 -5.51 -0.56 6.32
N ALA A 117 -4.92 0.22 7.22
CA ALA A 117 -4.96 0.08 8.66
C ALA A 117 -5.01 1.48 9.30
N PRO A 118 -6.21 2.03 9.56
CA PRO A 118 -6.38 3.40 10.02
C PRO A 118 -5.77 3.69 11.39
N ASP A 119 -5.63 2.67 12.27
CA ASP A 119 -5.06 2.83 13.60
C ASP A 119 -3.53 2.63 13.62
N THR A 120 -2.94 2.26 12.49
CA THR A 120 -1.50 2.05 12.35
C THR A 120 -0.77 3.36 11.99
N ARG A 121 0.27 3.69 12.76
CA ARG A 121 1.18 4.81 12.52
C ARG A 121 2.44 4.35 11.82
N VAL A 122 3.03 5.25 11.03
CA VAL A 122 4.25 4.99 10.27
C VAL A 122 5.33 6.01 10.60
N GLN A 123 6.55 5.51 10.76
CA GLN A 123 7.76 6.30 10.78
C GLN A 123 8.71 5.78 9.70
N VAL A 124 9.22 6.68 8.85
CA VAL A 124 10.16 6.32 7.78
C VAL A 124 11.51 6.94 8.05
N SER A 125 12.57 6.13 8.08
CA SER A 125 13.95 6.61 8.08
C SER A 125 14.58 6.35 6.71
N PRO A 126 15.23 7.36 6.09
CA PRO A 126 15.92 7.19 4.82
C PRO A 126 17.19 6.33 4.95
N TYR A 127 17.73 6.18 6.16
CA TYR A 127 18.97 5.46 6.41
C TYR A 127 18.71 4.24 7.29
N CYS A 128 19.01 3.06 6.76
CA CYS A 128 18.94 1.79 7.48
C CYS A 128 20.22 1.00 7.20
N LEU A 129 20.94 0.63 8.26
CA LEU A 129 22.17 -0.14 8.13
C LEU A 129 21.87 -1.55 7.62
N ARG A 130 22.58 -1.94 6.57
CA ARG A 130 22.52 -3.26 5.97
C ARG A 130 23.94 -3.80 5.78
N PRO A 131 24.23 -5.03 6.20
CA PRO A 131 25.49 -5.69 5.86
C PRO A 131 25.53 -6.01 4.35
N VAL A 132 26.64 -5.70 3.73
CA VAL A 132 26.94 -5.96 2.32
C VAL A 132 28.25 -6.73 2.24
N GLU A 133 28.19 -7.94 1.70
CA GLU A 133 29.37 -8.77 1.48
C GLU A 133 30.36 -8.12 0.50
N ILE A 134 31.64 -8.18 0.84
CA ILE A 134 32.75 -7.67 0.05
C ILE A 134 33.31 -8.83 -0.77
N GLY A 135 33.11 -8.80 -2.08
CA GLY A 135 33.49 -9.90 -2.97
C GLY A 135 35.00 -10.20 -3.04
N LYS A 136 35.86 -9.22 -2.71
CA LYS A 136 37.32 -9.42 -2.57
C LYS A 136 37.79 -8.71 -1.31
N PRO A 137 37.81 -9.39 -0.15
CA PRO A 137 38.24 -8.78 1.11
C PRO A 137 39.73 -8.41 1.02
N LEU A 138 40.10 -7.32 1.69
CA LEU A 138 41.50 -6.94 1.86
C LEU A 138 42.22 -7.99 2.70
N GLY A 139 43.39 -8.42 2.24
CA GLY A 139 44.22 -9.37 2.97
C GLY A 139 45.68 -9.21 2.61
N PHE A 140 46.56 -9.51 3.56
CA PHE A 140 48.02 -9.46 3.39
C PHE A 140 48.59 -10.69 2.66
N TYR A 141 47.79 -11.32 1.80
CA TYR A 141 48.07 -12.66 1.25
C TYR A 141 48.63 -12.63 -0.19
N GLY A 142 49.14 -11.49 -0.68
CA GLY A 142 49.72 -11.36 -2.04
C GLY A 142 50.74 -10.23 -2.19
N ASP A 143 51.39 -10.17 -3.35
CA ASP A 143 52.40 -9.15 -3.75
C ASP A 143 51.78 -7.79 -4.18
N GLU A 144 50.46 -7.65 -4.12
CA GLU A 144 49.79 -6.39 -4.46
C GLU A 144 49.66 -5.50 -3.23
N ASP A 145 50.39 -4.37 -3.25
CA ASP A 145 50.19 -3.28 -2.31
C ASP A 145 48.76 -2.73 -2.46
N PHE A 146 48.02 -2.64 -1.36
CA PHE A 146 46.70 -2.03 -1.34
C PHE A 146 46.80 -0.57 -0.88
N LEU A 147 46.07 0.32 -1.56
CA LEU A 147 46.02 1.74 -1.22
C LEU A 147 45.02 1.98 -0.07
N LEU A 148 45.51 2.60 1.01
CA LEU A 148 44.72 2.96 2.20
C LEU A 148 43.85 4.22 2.02
N ASP A 149 43.96 4.90 0.88
CA ASP A 149 43.19 6.13 0.59
C ASP A 149 41.81 5.85 -0.04
N GLY A 150 41.51 4.58 -0.37
CA GLY A 150 40.38 4.20 -1.22
C GLY A 150 39.03 3.95 -0.53
N ASN A 151 38.84 4.34 0.74
CA ASN A 151 37.64 4.02 1.54
C ASN A 151 37.28 2.52 1.57
N MET A 152 38.27 1.65 1.36
CA MET A 152 38.03 0.21 1.21
C MET A 152 37.87 -0.43 2.61
N PRO A 153 36.70 -1.02 2.91
CA PRO A 153 36.43 -1.56 4.23
C PRO A 153 37.30 -2.79 4.53
N LEU A 154 37.70 -2.94 5.80
CA LEU A 154 38.38 -4.12 6.29
C LEU A 154 37.35 -5.21 6.59
N GLY A 155 37.69 -6.47 6.28
CA GLY A 155 36.83 -7.62 6.50
C GLY A 155 36.11 -8.08 5.22
N ASP A 156 35.17 -8.99 5.42
CA ASP A 156 34.30 -9.60 4.41
C ASP A 156 32.93 -8.92 4.31
N GLU A 157 32.61 -7.99 5.22
CA GLU A 157 31.35 -7.24 5.22
C GLU A 157 31.58 -5.73 5.39
N ALA A 158 30.73 -4.95 4.73
CA ALA A 158 30.61 -3.50 4.90
C ALA A 158 29.18 -3.12 5.30
N MET A 159 29.05 -2.08 6.11
CA MET A 159 27.74 -1.52 6.47
C MET A 159 27.34 -0.43 5.50
N ASP A 160 26.23 -0.63 4.78
CA ASP A 160 25.63 0.37 3.91
C ASP A 160 24.38 0.97 4.58
N ALA A 161 24.34 2.30 4.70
CA ALA A 161 23.21 3.04 5.26
C ALA A 161 22.26 3.59 4.20
N ASN A 162 22.67 3.67 2.93
CA ASN A 162 22.00 4.47 1.90
C ASN A 162 21.14 3.65 0.92
N SER A 163 21.35 2.34 0.84
CA SER A 163 20.59 1.48 -0.10
C SER A 163 19.27 0.96 0.45
N GLN A 164 18.96 1.20 1.72
CA GLN A 164 17.79 0.65 2.39
C GLN A 164 17.08 1.69 3.25
N LEU A 165 15.77 1.80 3.06
CA LEU A 165 14.86 2.55 3.93
C LEU A 165 14.45 1.71 5.13
N LEU A 166 14.14 2.34 6.26
CA LEU A 166 13.43 1.68 7.36
C LEU A 166 12.00 2.20 7.42
N ILE A 167 11.03 1.29 7.37
CA ILE A 167 9.61 1.56 7.55
C ILE A 167 9.20 0.94 8.89
N GLY A 168 9.05 1.78 9.91
CA GLY A 168 8.55 1.40 11.22
C GLY A 168 7.05 1.60 11.32
N LEU A 169 6.30 0.50 11.43
CA LEU A 169 4.88 0.48 11.71
C LEU A 169 4.66 0.41 13.22
N SER A 170 3.65 1.10 13.73
CA SER A 170 3.25 1.05 15.13
C SER A 170 1.74 0.95 15.26
N THR A 171 1.23 -0.08 15.94
CA THR A 171 -0.21 -0.26 16.17
C THR A 171 -0.51 -0.84 17.55
N ASP A 172 -1.58 -0.33 18.14
CA ASP A 172 -2.13 -0.78 19.43
C ASP A 172 -3.42 -1.61 19.26
N ASN A 173 -3.88 -1.78 18.00
CA ASN A 173 -5.09 -2.50 17.65
C ASN A 173 -4.78 -3.98 17.41
N GLU A 174 -5.44 -4.85 18.16
CA GLU A 174 -5.25 -6.31 18.07
C GLU A 174 -5.54 -6.86 16.68
N GLN A 175 -6.62 -6.41 16.03
CA GLN A 175 -7.02 -6.91 14.70
C GLN A 175 -5.98 -6.53 13.63
N GLU A 176 -5.49 -5.30 13.68
CA GLU A 176 -4.44 -4.84 12.76
C GLU A 176 -3.12 -5.59 13.03
N THR A 177 -2.74 -5.78 14.30
CA THR A 177 -1.54 -6.56 14.66
C THR A 177 -1.57 -7.96 14.05
N GLN A 178 -2.72 -8.65 14.09
CA GLN A 178 -2.86 -9.96 13.45
C GLN A 178 -2.78 -9.86 11.92
N GLY A 179 -3.37 -8.84 11.31
CA GLY A 179 -3.33 -8.64 9.86
C GLY A 179 -1.95 -8.24 9.32
N TRP A 180 -1.10 -7.63 10.13
CA TRP A 180 0.29 -7.24 9.79
C TRP A 180 1.29 -8.40 9.85
N LYS A 181 0.87 -9.59 10.30
CA LYS A 181 1.72 -10.78 10.29
C LYS A 181 2.15 -11.13 8.85
N PRO A 182 3.29 -11.82 8.65
CA PRO A 182 3.80 -12.14 7.30
C PRO A 182 2.80 -12.90 6.42
N ASP A 183 1.93 -13.70 7.03
CA ASP A 183 0.83 -14.45 6.42
C ASP A 183 -0.50 -13.68 6.36
N GLY A 184 -0.55 -12.49 6.97
CA GLY A 184 -1.72 -11.63 7.03
C GLY A 184 -2.00 -10.87 5.74
N LEU A 185 -3.29 -10.64 5.47
CA LEU A 185 -3.75 -9.94 4.27
C LEU A 185 -3.29 -8.48 4.24
N LEU A 186 -3.19 -7.79 5.38
CA LEU A 186 -2.75 -6.39 5.41
C LEU A 186 -1.30 -6.28 4.97
N TYR A 187 -0.43 -7.18 5.42
CA TYR A 187 0.97 -7.18 5.03
C TYR A 187 1.15 -7.45 3.54
N GLN A 188 0.42 -8.41 2.97
CA GLN A 188 0.45 -8.70 1.53
C GLN A 188 -0.05 -7.51 0.70
N ASP A 189 -1.20 -6.94 1.08
CA ASP A 189 -1.76 -5.75 0.43
C ASP A 189 -0.79 -4.57 0.50
N PHE A 190 -0.13 -4.39 1.65
CA PHE A 190 0.87 -3.34 1.85
C PHE A 190 2.09 -3.52 0.94
N LEU A 191 2.61 -4.74 0.77
CA LEU A 191 3.72 -5.01 -0.15
C LEU A 191 3.34 -4.67 -1.60
N VAL A 192 2.10 -4.93 -2.02
CA VAL A 192 1.59 -4.56 -3.35
C VAL A 192 1.49 -3.05 -3.50
N MET A 193 1.06 -2.34 -2.45
CA MET A 193 1.00 -0.88 -2.47
C MET A 193 2.40 -0.25 -2.47
N LEU A 194 3.35 -0.81 -1.71
CA LEU A 194 4.76 -0.44 -1.76
C LEU A 194 5.36 -0.68 -3.14
N ARG A 195 4.97 -1.76 -3.81
CA ARG A 195 5.40 -2.06 -5.17
C ARG A 195 5.07 -0.93 -6.14
N VAL A 196 3.87 -0.39 -6.06
CA VAL A 196 3.43 0.72 -6.90
C VAL A 196 4.07 2.04 -6.44
N TYR A 197 4.16 2.27 -5.13
CA TYR A 197 4.65 3.54 -4.59
C TYR A 197 6.17 3.72 -4.74
N LEU A 198 6.96 2.76 -4.25
CA LEU A 198 8.43 2.81 -4.27
C LEU A 198 9.00 2.31 -5.61
N GLY A 199 8.26 1.44 -6.31
CA GLY A 199 8.72 0.83 -7.55
C GLY A 199 9.98 -0.01 -7.34
N TRP A 200 10.79 -0.07 -8.39
CA TRP A 200 11.96 -0.96 -8.46
C TRP A 200 13.23 -0.35 -7.83
N ARG A 201 13.18 0.94 -7.46
CA ARG A 201 14.36 1.73 -7.13
C ARG A 201 14.80 1.61 -5.67
N PHE A 202 13.86 1.32 -4.77
CA PHE A 202 14.13 1.27 -3.33
C PHE A 202 14.10 -0.14 -2.78
N LYS A 203 14.90 -0.35 -1.73
CA LYS A 203 14.74 -1.45 -0.79
C LYS A 203 14.26 -0.88 0.54
N ALA A 204 13.43 -1.62 1.25
CA ALA A 204 12.97 -1.21 2.57
C ALA A 204 13.00 -2.39 3.54
N LYS A 205 13.44 -2.13 4.77
CA LYS A 205 13.23 -2.98 5.94
C LYS A 205 11.93 -2.57 6.61
N ILE A 206 11.08 -3.52 6.93
CA ILE A 206 9.77 -3.26 7.54
C ILE A 206 9.78 -3.85 8.94
N THR A 207 9.47 -3.01 9.94
CA THR A 207 9.35 -3.42 11.34
C THR A 207 7.97 -3.07 11.87
N LEU A 208 7.48 -3.85 12.83
CA LEU A 208 6.23 -3.61 13.53
C LEU A 208 6.49 -3.48 15.02
N THR A 209 6.07 -2.37 15.60
CA THR A 209 6.05 -2.14 17.04
C THR A 209 4.62 -2.30 17.53
N THR A 210 4.37 -3.17 18.49
CA THR A 210 3.06 -3.33 19.10
C THR A 210 3.18 -3.62 20.60
N ARG A 211 2.06 -3.63 21.32
CA ARG A 211 2.05 -3.94 22.76
C ARG A 211 2.34 -5.41 22.99
N THR A 212 3.21 -5.71 23.95
CA THR A 212 3.60 -7.09 24.28
C THR A 212 2.42 -7.97 24.69
N CYS A 213 1.40 -7.38 25.32
CA CYS A 213 0.17 -8.10 25.67
C CYS A 213 -0.61 -8.63 24.45
N LEU A 214 -0.48 -7.97 23.29
CA LEU A 214 -1.15 -8.40 22.05
C LEU A 214 -0.39 -9.53 21.32
N LEU A 215 0.83 -9.83 21.78
CA LEU A 215 1.69 -10.87 21.23
C LEU A 215 1.63 -12.18 22.03
N ALA A 216 0.66 -12.29 22.94
CA ALA A 216 0.52 -13.44 23.84
C ALA A 216 0.35 -14.76 23.08
N LEU A 217 0.86 -15.82 23.71
CA LEU A 217 1.01 -17.16 23.14
C LEU A 217 -0.31 -17.71 22.56
N PRO A 218 -0.40 -18.01 21.25
CA PRO A 218 -1.35 -18.99 20.80
C PRO A 218 -1.00 -20.34 21.45
N PRO A 219 -1.99 -21.14 21.86
CA PRO A 219 -1.73 -22.49 22.33
C PRO A 219 -0.93 -23.25 21.27
N LEU A 220 0.09 -24.00 21.69
CA LEU A 220 0.87 -24.90 20.82
C LEU A 220 -0.11 -25.71 19.96
N GLY A 221 -0.11 -25.42 18.66
CA GLY A 221 -0.98 -26.02 17.65
C GLY A 221 -0.23 -26.12 16.32
N GLU A 222 -0.91 -26.52 15.24
CA GLU A 222 -0.28 -26.74 13.93
C GLU A 222 0.03 -25.45 13.14
N GLY A 223 -0.25 -24.26 13.70
CA GLY A 223 -0.02 -22.97 13.04
C GLY A 223 1.44 -22.51 13.06
N PRO A 224 1.86 -21.62 12.13
CA PRO A 224 3.22 -21.10 12.09
C PRO A 224 3.54 -20.25 13.33
N PHE A 225 4.65 -20.59 14.00
CA PHE A 225 5.16 -19.85 15.15
C PHE A 225 6.23 -18.85 14.69
N TRP A 226 5.97 -17.56 14.96
CA TRP A 226 6.88 -16.46 14.66
C TRP A 226 7.37 -15.88 15.98
N LEU A 227 8.63 -16.13 16.33
CA LEU A 227 9.24 -15.61 17.55
C LEU A 227 9.17 -14.08 17.56
N GLY A 228 8.60 -13.48 18.61
CA GLY A 228 8.40 -12.04 18.69
C GLY A 228 7.13 -11.50 18.00
N MET A 229 6.30 -12.36 17.40
CA MET A 229 4.99 -11.97 16.82
C MET A 229 3.82 -12.80 17.35
N ASN A 230 4.05 -14.10 17.56
CA ASN A 230 3.06 -15.06 18.05
C ASN A 230 3.59 -15.72 19.33
N GLY A 231 4.56 -15.12 19.99
CA GLY A 231 5.23 -15.74 21.12
C GLY A 231 6.31 -14.84 21.67
N VAL A 232 5.99 -14.20 22.78
CA VAL A 232 6.96 -13.58 23.68
C VAL A 232 7.17 -14.55 24.84
N LEU A 233 8.38 -15.09 24.97
CA LEU A 233 8.72 -16.02 26.05
C LEU A 233 8.64 -15.29 27.40
N GLY A 234 7.93 -15.86 28.37
CA GLY A 234 7.82 -15.32 29.73
C GLY A 234 6.55 -14.52 30.03
N VAL A 235 5.61 -14.39 29.07
CA VAL A 235 4.29 -13.80 29.31
C VAL A 235 3.27 -14.93 29.51
N GLU A 236 2.90 -15.22 30.75
CA GLU A 236 1.81 -16.13 31.10
C GLU A 236 0.57 -15.33 31.55
N GLY A 237 -0.50 -15.33 30.74
CA GLY A 237 -1.75 -14.62 31.04
C GLY A 237 -1.72 -13.12 30.76
N ASP A 238 -2.67 -12.37 31.34
CA ASP A 238 -2.88 -10.94 31.09
C ASP A 238 -1.91 -10.02 31.86
N ASN A 239 -1.12 -10.55 32.79
CA ASN A 239 -0.20 -9.78 33.63
C ASN A 239 1.22 -9.84 33.07
N LEU A 240 1.70 -8.72 32.56
CA LEU A 240 3.10 -8.54 32.16
C LEU A 240 3.97 -8.32 33.42
N PRO A 241 5.02 -9.14 33.63
CA PRO A 241 6.06 -8.86 34.62
C PRO A 241 6.73 -7.51 34.35
N ASP A 242 7.14 -6.79 35.41
CA ASP A 242 7.84 -5.49 35.31
C ASP A 242 9.13 -5.57 34.47
N ASP A 243 9.73 -6.76 34.34
CA ASP A 243 10.94 -7.02 33.57
C ASP A 243 10.72 -7.06 32.05
N ILE A 244 9.46 -7.13 31.58
CA ILE A 244 9.13 -7.21 30.16
C ILE A 244 8.72 -5.82 29.63
N PRO A 245 9.29 -5.35 28.51
CA PRO A 245 8.92 -4.05 27.96
C PRO A 245 7.44 -4.01 27.54
N GLN A 246 6.82 -2.85 27.69
CA GLN A 246 5.40 -2.65 27.34
C GLN A 246 5.13 -2.77 25.84
N THR A 247 6.14 -2.47 25.02
CA THR A 247 6.10 -2.60 23.57
C THR A 247 7.22 -3.49 23.08
N PHE A 248 6.98 -4.17 21.97
CA PHE A 248 7.95 -5.04 21.33
C PHE A 248 8.02 -4.70 19.84
N THR A 249 9.24 -4.56 19.34
CA THR A 249 9.50 -4.32 17.92
C THR A 249 9.97 -5.61 17.28
N THR A 250 9.20 -6.09 16.30
CA THR A 250 9.52 -7.27 15.50
C THR A 250 9.83 -6.88 14.06
N GLU A 251 10.62 -7.70 13.38
CA GLU A 251 10.90 -7.55 11.95
C GLU A 251 9.85 -8.31 11.13
N LEU A 252 9.11 -7.61 10.27
CA LEU A 252 8.13 -8.23 9.38
C LEU A 252 8.78 -8.81 8.13
N GLY A 253 9.84 -8.14 7.65
CA GLY A 253 10.61 -8.56 6.49
C GLY A 253 11.11 -7.39 5.66
N TYR A 254 11.35 -7.68 4.38
CA TYR A 254 11.98 -6.74 3.46
C TYR A 254 11.19 -6.58 2.17
N TYR A 255 11.09 -5.35 1.71
CA TYR A 255 10.66 -5.04 0.34
C TYR A 255 11.89 -4.85 -0.55
N ALA A 256 11.95 -5.61 -1.64
CA ALA A 256 12.95 -5.43 -2.68
C ALA A 256 12.24 -5.29 -4.03
N GLY A 257 12.51 -4.16 -4.70
CA GLY A 257 11.97 -3.92 -6.02
C GLY A 257 12.48 -4.93 -7.06
N LEU A 258 13.78 -5.13 -7.10
CA LEU A 258 14.44 -6.06 -8.01
C LEU A 258 15.00 -7.24 -7.22
N GLU A 259 14.83 -8.43 -7.77
CA GLU A 259 15.60 -9.58 -7.32
C GLU A 259 17.08 -9.38 -7.68
N PRO A 260 18.03 -9.79 -6.81
CA PRO A 260 19.44 -9.76 -7.13
C PRO A 260 19.71 -10.52 -8.44
N ALA A 261 20.42 -9.88 -9.37
CA ALA A 261 20.78 -10.51 -10.62
C ALA A 261 21.73 -11.69 -10.37
N ILE A 262 21.32 -12.89 -10.80
CA ILE A 262 22.20 -14.06 -10.84
C ILE A 262 22.85 -14.06 -12.24
N PRO A 263 24.17 -13.83 -12.37
CA PRO A 263 24.82 -13.81 -13.67
C PRO A 263 24.83 -15.23 -14.28
N GLN A 264 23.90 -15.50 -15.19
CA GLN A 264 23.77 -16.80 -15.87
C GLN A 264 24.61 -16.91 -17.15
N GLN A 265 25.12 -15.79 -17.68
CA GLN A 265 25.89 -15.77 -18.93
C GLN A 265 26.98 -14.69 -18.88
N GLY A 266 28.14 -14.97 -19.49
CA GLY A 266 29.24 -14.00 -19.55
C GLY A 266 28.87 -12.72 -20.33
N ASN A 267 29.53 -11.60 -20.00
CA ASN A 267 29.29 -10.30 -20.62
C ASN A 267 29.64 -10.32 -22.12
N ARG A 268 28.64 -10.44 -23.00
CA ARG A 268 28.77 -10.22 -24.44
C ARG A 268 28.59 -8.73 -24.73
N ARG A 269 29.69 -8.01 -24.98
CA ARG A 269 29.66 -6.58 -25.31
C ARG A 269 29.80 -6.39 -26.81
N VAL A 270 29.00 -5.47 -27.37
CA VAL A 270 29.16 -5.02 -28.76
C VAL A 270 30.05 -3.78 -28.72
N THR A 271 31.18 -3.82 -29.41
CA THR A 271 32.10 -2.68 -29.51
C THR A 271 31.75 -1.86 -30.75
N TYR A 272 31.08 -0.73 -30.55
CA TYR A 272 30.90 0.27 -31.59
C TYR A 272 32.15 1.14 -31.67
N LYS A 273 32.73 1.27 -32.86
CA LYS A 273 33.73 2.30 -33.14
C LYS A 273 32.98 3.50 -33.72
N PHE A 274 33.16 4.66 -33.09
CA PHE A 274 32.67 5.92 -33.62
C PHE A 274 33.85 6.61 -34.31
N ASP A 275 33.67 6.98 -35.58
CA ASP A 275 34.64 7.75 -36.38
C ASP A 275 34.65 9.23 -35.98
#